data_AF-A0A7S0F5Y7-F1
#
_entry.id   AF-A0A7S0F5Y7-F1
#
_cell.length_a   1.000
_cell.length_b   1.000
_cell.length_c   1.000
_cell.angle_alpha   90.00
_cell.angle_beta   90.00
_cell.angle_gamma   90.00
#
_symmetry.space_group_name_H-M   'P 1'
#
loop_
_entity.id
_entity.type
_entity.pdbx_description
1 polymer ?
#
loop_
_entity_poly.entity_id
_entity_poly.type
_entity_poly.pdbx_seq_one_letter_code
_entity_poly.pdbx_strand_id
1 'polypeptide(L)'
;LDRTGPKSLHSRLMTNLDCVNNMLELEQLSPSSRRMIFALCVFYAVINFRKNFQSIGWNHRYSFTVDSLVVACQYASDVSEMFAINPWRQVRRFLRHLACGEELSDALDESVLNTHCESFVSEQLLSSMEIIPGLRNPG
;
A
#
# COMPACT_ATOMS: atom_id res chain seq x y z
N LEU A 1 26.31 -0.64 8.41
CA LEU A 1 26.03 0.74 7.98
C LEU A 1 25.61 0.68 6.52
N ASP A 2 24.31 0.52 6.28
CA ASP A 2 23.77 0.42 4.93
C ASP A 2 23.93 1.77 4.21
N ARG A 3 24.49 1.76 3.00
CA ARG A 3 25.07 2.93 2.32
C ARG A 3 24.11 3.62 1.34
N THR A 4 22.83 3.29 1.33
CA THR A 4 21.86 4.01 0.51
C THR A 4 21.24 5.15 1.33
N GLY A 5 21.40 6.39 0.89
CA GLY A 5 20.69 7.54 1.47
C GLY A 5 19.17 7.30 1.51
N PRO A 6 18.42 8.07 2.34
CA PRO A 6 17.00 7.84 2.53
C PRO A 6 16.26 7.94 1.19
N LYS A 7 15.70 6.82 0.72
CA LYS A 7 14.92 6.76 -0.52
C LYS A 7 13.70 7.68 -0.38
N SER A 8 13.51 8.55 -1.37
CA SER A 8 12.34 9.43 -1.45
C SER A 8 11.04 8.61 -1.55
N LEU A 9 9.92 9.22 -1.17
CA LEU A 9 8.60 8.61 -1.32
C LEU A 9 8.34 8.19 -2.77
N HIS A 10 8.70 9.06 -3.73
CA HIS A 10 8.60 8.78 -5.16
C HIS A 10 9.40 7.54 -5.57
N SER A 11 10.67 7.44 -5.13
CA SER A 11 11.51 6.28 -5.43
C SER A 11 10.91 4.99 -4.88
N ARG A 12 10.37 5.01 -3.66
CA ARG A 12 9.71 3.84 -3.05
C ARG A 12 8.47 3.42 -3.83
N LEU A 13 7.65 4.38 -4.26
CA LEU A 13 6.47 4.11 -5.07
C LEU A 13 6.85 3.49 -6.41
N MET A 14 7.84 4.04 -7.12
CA MET A 14 8.29 3.47 -8.39
C MET A 14 8.81 2.06 -8.22
N THR A 15 9.61 1.80 -7.18
CA THR A 15 10.04 0.42 -6.85
C THR A 15 8.86 -0.51 -6.60
N ASN A 16 7.84 -0.07 -5.85
CA ASN A 16 6.64 -0.88 -5.62
C ASN A 16 5.92 -1.20 -6.93
N LEU A 17 5.73 -0.20 -7.81
CA LEU A 17 5.08 -0.39 -9.10
C LEU A 17 5.86 -1.34 -10.01
N ASP A 18 7.17 -1.17 -10.10
CA ASP A 18 8.04 -2.05 -10.91
C ASP A 18 7.98 -3.51 -10.40
N CYS A 19 8.10 -3.70 -9.08
CA CYS A 19 8.02 -5.02 -8.45
C CYS A 19 6.68 -5.70 -8.72
N VAL A 20 5.57 -4.98 -8.52
CA VAL A 20 4.23 -5.54 -8.74
C VAL A 20 3.96 -5.79 -10.23
N ASN A 21 4.44 -4.92 -11.13
CA ASN A 21 4.29 -5.12 -12.57
C ASN A 21 4.99 -6.38 -13.07
N ASN A 22 6.18 -6.67 -12.54
CA ASN A 22 6.92 -7.89 -12.88
C ASN A 22 6.25 -9.18 -12.37
N MET A 23 5.37 -9.09 -11.38
CA MET A 23 4.73 -10.25 -10.75
C MET A 23 3.30 -10.49 -11.24
N LEU A 24 2.54 -9.43 -11.53
CA LEU A 24 1.09 -9.50 -11.79
C LEU A 24 0.69 -9.06 -13.21
N GLU A 25 1.65 -8.72 -14.08
CA GLU A 25 1.39 -8.27 -15.47
C GLU A 25 0.26 -7.24 -15.55
N LEU A 26 0.45 -6.07 -14.92
CA LEU A 26 -0.62 -5.11 -14.65
C LEU A 26 -1.43 -4.69 -15.88
N GLU A 27 -0.83 -4.69 -17.07
CA GLU A 27 -1.49 -4.34 -18.32
C GLU A 27 -2.66 -5.27 -18.69
N GLN A 28 -2.64 -6.52 -18.22
CA GLN A 28 -3.69 -7.52 -18.49
C GLN A 28 -4.85 -7.45 -17.48
N LEU A 29 -4.68 -6.71 -16.38
CA LEU A 29 -5.68 -6.62 -15.33
C LEU A 29 -6.74 -5.56 -15.66
N SER A 30 -7.92 -5.73 -15.06
CA SER A 30 -9.01 -4.77 -15.22
C SER A 30 -8.62 -3.37 -14.70
N PRO A 31 -9.20 -2.28 -15.25
CA PRO A 31 -8.97 -0.93 -14.72
C PRO A 31 -9.25 -0.80 -13.22
N SER A 32 -10.28 -1.50 -12.73
CA SER A 32 -10.62 -1.56 -11.31
C SER A 32 -9.51 -2.21 -10.47
N SER A 33 -8.94 -3.33 -10.94
CA SER A 33 -7.82 -4.02 -10.29
C SER A 33 -6.60 -3.11 -10.23
N ARG A 34 -6.20 -2.50 -11.36
CA ARG A 34 -5.03 -1.61 -11.45
C ARG A 34 -5.14 -0.41 -10.51
N ARG A 35 -6.33 0.16 -10.40
CA ARG A 35 -6.64 1.26 -9.46
C ARG A 35 -6.44 0.86 -8.01
N MET A 36 -6.95 -0.31 -7.61
CA MET A 36 -6.76 -0.82 -6.25
C MET A 36 -5.29 -1.14 -5.97
N ILE A 37 -4.59 -1.75 -6.92
CA ILE A 37 -3.16 -2.05 -6.83
C ILE A 37 -2.32 -0.78 -6.69
N PHE A 38 -2.63 0.26 -7.47
CA PHE A 38 -1.93 1.54 -7.36
C PHE A 38 -2.09 2.16 -5.96
N ALA A 39 -3.30 2.14 -5.41
CA ALA A 39 -3.56 2.61 -4.05
C ALA A 39 -2.75 1.81 -3.00
N LEU A 40 -2.59 0.50 -3.18
CA LEU A 40 -1.74 -0.34 -2.34
C LEU A 40 -0.25 0.03 -2.46
N CYS A 41 0.25 0.24 -3.68
CA CYS A 41 1.64 0.67 -3.91
C CYS A 41 1.94 2.02 -3.24
N VAL A 42 1.01 2.97 -3.30
CA VAL A 42 1.11 4.27 -2.60
C VAL A 42 1.11 4.06 -1.08
N PHE A 43 0.15 3.30 -0.56
CA PHE A 43 0.05 3.00 0.87
C PHE A 43 1.36 2.38 1.41
N TYR A 44 1.89 1.36 0.71
CA TYR A 44 3.15 0.71 1.08
C TYR A 44 4.35 1.65 1.00
N ALA A 45 4.38 2.57 0.03
CA ALA A 45 5.43 3.58 -0.06
C ALA A 45 5.39 4.54 1.14
N VAL A 46 4.19 4.98 1.56
CA VAL A 46 3.99 5.88 2.70
C VAL A 46 4.40 5.22 4.02
N ILE A 47 3.90 4.02 4.33
CA ILE A 47 4.22 3.33 5.60
C ILE A 47 5.72 2.99 5.70
N ASN A 48 6.37 2.66 4.57
CA ASN A 48 7.80 2.44 4.53
C ASN A 48 8.61 3.75 4.62
N PHE A 49 8.13 4.84 4.03
CA PHE A 49 8.75 6.15 4.17
C PHE A 49 8.70 6.64 5.61
N ARG A 50 7.61 6.37 6.34
CA ARG A 50 7.48 6.67 7.78
C ARG A 50 8.60 6.06 8.63
N LYS A 51 9.17 4.92 8.23
CA LYS A 51 10.30 4.30 8.95
C LYS A 51 11.54 5.20 9.02
N ASN A 52 11.67 6.16 8.10
CA ASN A 52 12.76 7.15 8.12
C ASN A 52 12.70 8.08 9.36
N PHE A 53 11.54 8.17 10.02
CA PHE A 53 11.33 9.03 11.20
C PHE A 53 11.48 8.28 12.54
N GLN A 54 12.04 7.06 12.52
CA GLN A 54 12.33 6.27 13.72
C GLN A 54 11.07 6.12 14.61
N SER A 55 11.17 6.38 15.92
CA SER A 55 10.06 6.27 16.89
C SER A 55 8.89 7.23 16.63
N ILE A 56 9.10 8.32 15.87
CA ILE A 56 8.00 9.21 15.44
C ILE A 56 7.21 8.56 14.28
N GLY A 57 7.89 7.71 13.50
CA GLY A 57 7.28 6.95 12.42
C GLY A 57 6.47 5.76 12.92
N TRP A 58 7.12 4.92 13.74
CA TRP A 58 6.60 3.69 14.33
C TRP A 58 7.27 3.46 15.69
N ASN A 59 6.50 3.06 16.72
CA ASN A 59 7.06 2.73 18.03
C ASN A 59 7.93 1.45 17.95
N HIS A 60 7.52 0.49 17.12
CA HIS A 60 8.28 -0.75 16.89
C HIS A 60 8.87 -0.85 15.46
N ARG A 61 9.84 -1.76 15.32
CA ARG A 61 10.49 -2.04 14.03
C ARG A 61 9.70 -3.08 13.23
N TYR A 62 8.70 -2.64 12.49
CA TYR A 62 7.92 -3.50 11.59
C TYR A 62 8.61 -3.77 10.26
N SER A 63 8.31 -4.90 9.62
CA SER A 63 8.83 -5.28 8.31
C SER A 63 7.73 -5.35 7.25
N PHE A 64 7.35 -4.20 6.69
CA PHE A 64 6.48 -4.13 5.51
C PHE A 64 7.25 -4.54 4.25
N THR A 65 7.22 -5.83 3.91
CA THR A 65 8.00 -6.40 2.80
C THR A 65 7.33 -6.22 1.44
N VAL A 66 8.08 -6.43 0.37
CA VAL A 66 7.53 -6.48 -0.99
C VAL A 66 6.62 -7.70 -1.16
N ASP A 67 6.95 -8.83 -0.52
CA ASP A 67 6.13 -10.04 -0.59
C ASP A 67 4.73 -9.81 -0.01
N SER A 68 4.61 -9.11 1.12
CA SER A 68 3.31 -8.77 1.70
C SER A 68 2.53 -7.79 0.81
N LEU A 69 3.21 -6.88 0.10
CA LEU A 69 2.58 -6.04 -0.92
C LEU A 69 2.04 -6.89 -2.08
N VAL A 70 2.82 -7.81 -2.63
CA VAL A 70 2.41 -8.66 -3.76
C VAL A 70 1.18 -9.51 -3.38
N VAL A 71 1.19 -10.11 -2.18
CA VAL A 71 0.04 -10.86 -1.66
C VAL A 71 -1.22 -9.99 -1.54
N ALA A 72 -1.07 -8.75 -1.04
CA ALA A 72 -2.18 -7.80 -0.98
C ALA A 72 -2.69 -7.38 -2.36
N CYS A 73 -1.80 -7.21 -3.34
CA CYS A 73 -2.15 -6.88 -4.72
C CYS A 73 -2.89 -8.02 -5.43
N GLN A 74 -2.46 -9.28 -5.24
CA GLN A 74 -3.16 -10.44 -5.77
C GLN A 74 -4.58 -10.51 -5.21
N TYR A 75 -4.73 -10.41 -3.88
CA TYR A 75 -6.03 -10.42 -3.23
C TYR A 75 -6.93 -9.27 -3.72
N ALA A 76 -6.36 -8.08 -3.94
CA ALA A 76 -7.11 -6.95 -4.49
C ALA A 76 -7.58 -7.20 -5.92
N SER A 77 -6.78 -7.85 -6.76
CA SER A 77 -7.19 -8.25 -8.11
C SER A 77 -8.38 -9.20 -8.05
N ASP A 78 -8.26 -10.28 -7.26
CA ASP A 78 -9.30 -11.29 -7.12
C ASP A 78 -10.63 -10.67 -6.62
N VAL A 79 -10.56 -9.84 -5.58
CA VAL A 79 -11.74 -9.18 -5.00
C VAL A 79 -12.40 -8.21 -5.99
N SER A 80 -11.61 -7.53 -6.83
CA SER A 80 -12.13 -6.61 -7.84
C SER A 80 -12.88 -7.32 -8.97
N GLU A 81 -12.51 -8.57 -9.26
CA GLU A 81 -13.14 -9.41 -10.29
C GLU A 81 -14.39 -10.14 -9.78
N MET A 82 -14.47 -10.41 -8.47
CA MET A 82 -15.57 -11.16 -7.85
C MET A 82 -16.88 -10.36 -7.65
N PHE A 83 -17.06 -9.18 -8.27
CA PHE A 83 -18.23 -8.29 -8.09
C PHE A 83 -18.59 -8.03 -6.61
N ALA A 84 -17.58 -7.90 -5.74
CA ALA A 84 -17.80 -7.66 -4.32
C ALA A 84 -18.61 -6.38 -4.06
N ILE A 85 -19.55 -6.42 -3.10
CA ILE A 85 -20.38 -5.25 -2.72
C ILE A 85 -19.53 -4.07 -2.24
N ASN A 86 -18.38 -4.33 -1.62
CA ASN A 86 -17.43 -3.29 -1.20
C ASN A 86 -15.99 -3.82 -1.25
N PRO A 87 -15.33 -3.80 -2.43
CA PRO A 87 -14.01 -4.40 -2.62
C PRO A 87 -12.94 -3.72 -1.78
N TRP A 88 -12.99 -2.38 -1.68
CA TRP A 88 -12.09 -1.58 -0.86
C TRP A 88 -12.11 -1.98 0.61
N ARG A 89 -13.29 -2.16 1.20
CA ARG A 89 -13.42 -2.59 2.60
C ARG A 89 -12.85 -3.99 2.83
N GLN A 90 -13.01 -4.91 1.88
CA GLN A 90 -12.43 -6.25 1.99
C GLN A 90 -10.90 -6.18 1.97
N VAL A 91 -10.32 -5.43 1.02
CA VAL A 91 -8.86 -5.24 0.94
C VAL A 91 -8.31 -4.58 2.20
N ARG A 92 -8.97 -3.56 2.77
CA ARG A 92 -8.55 -2.96 4.04
C ARG A 92 -8.55 -3.97 5.19
N ARG A 93 -9.60 -4.80 5.30
CA ARG A 93 -9.67 -5.85 6.33
C ARG A 93 -8.58 -6.90 6.15
N PHE A 94 -8.27 -7.25 4.90
CA PHE A 94 -7.20 -8.18 4.56
C PHE A 94 -5.83 -7.60 4.93
N LEU A 95 -5.56 -6.34 4.58
CA LEU A 95 -4.33 -5.64 4.98
C LEU A 95 -4.15 -5.59 6.49
N ARG A 96 -5.23 -5.34 7.24
CA ARG A 96 -5.20 -5.39 8.70
C ARG A 96 -4.85 -6.78 9.19
N HIS A 97 -5.42 -7.85 8.64
CA HIS A 97 -5.00 -9.21 9.02
C HIS A 97 -3.53 -9.50 8.68
N LEU A 98 -3.09 -9.05 7.50
CA LEU A 98 -1.71 -9.23 7.05
C LEU A 98 -0.70 -8.49 7.94
N ALA A 99 -1.09 -7.32 8.47
CA ALA A 99 -0.24 -6.48 9.30
C ALA A 99 -0.36 -6.77 10.81
N CYS A 100 -1.57 -7.00 11.32
CA CYS A 100 -1.87 -7.35 12.71
C CYS A 100 -1.52 -8.82 13.08
N GLY A 101 -0.73 -9.51 12.24
CA GLY A 101 -0.10 -10.78 12.57
C GLY A 101 1.04 -10.62 13.60
N GLU A 102 2.07 -11.46 13.53
CA GLU A 102 3.16 -11.57 14.52
C GLU A 102 3.93 -10.27 14.86
N GLU A 103 3.75 -9.20 14.09
CA GLU A 103 4.55 -7.97 14.21
C GLU A 103 3.84 -6.82 14.97
N LEU A 104 2.59 -6.45 14.65
CA LEU A 104 1.92 -5.26 15.23
C LEU A 104 1.22 -5.55 16.58
N SER A 105 1.94 -5.30 17.68
CA SER A 105 1.45 -5.44 19.05
C SER A 105 1.11 -4.11 19.76
N ASP A 106 1.48 -2.96 19.17
CA ASP A 106 1.28 -1.64 19.78
C ASP A 106 0.01 -0.96 19.25
N ALA A 107 -0.87 -0.52 20.16
CA ALA A 107 -2.17 0.03 19.82
C ALA A 107 -2.09 1.37 19.08
N LEU A 108 -1.04 2.18 19.32
CA LEU A 108 -0.85 3.44 18.62
C LEU A 108 -0.39 3.18 17.19
N ASP A 109 0.58 2.28 17.01
CA ASP A 109 1.04 1.87 15.69
C ASP A 109 -0.11 1.22 14.88
N GLU A 110 -0.96 0.41 15.52
CA GLU A 110 -2.16 -0.12 14.88
C GLU A 110 -3.11 1.00 14.43
N SER A 111 -3.36 1.99 15.30
CA SER A 111 -4.22 3.13 14.94
C SER A 111 -3.65 3.93 13.77
N VAL A 112 -2.34 4.18 13.74
CA VAL A 112 -1.66 4.90 12.65
C VAL A 112 -1.79 4.13 11.34
N LEU A 113 -1.54 2.82 11.36
CA LEU A 113 -1.69 1.98 10.18
C LEU A 113 -3.14 2.00 9.67
N ASN A 114 -4.11 1.87 10.57
CA ASN A 114 -5.53 1.89 10.24
C ASN A 114 -5.94 3.20 9.59
N THR A 115 -5.54 4.35 10.15
CA THR A 115 -5.84 5.67 9.57
C THR A 115 -5.24 5.83 8.17
N HIS A 116 -3.99 5.40 7.97
CA HIS A 116 -3.38 5.42 6.64
C HIS A 116 -4.08 4.47 5.67
N CYS A 117 -4.48 3.29 6.13
CA CYS A 117 -5.21 2.32 5.31
C CYS A 117 -6.56 2.88 4.85
N GLU A 118 -7.32 3.53 5.74
CA GLU A 118 -8.59 4.17 5.41
C GLU A 118 -8.45 5.33 4.42
N SER A 119 -7.38 6.11 4.56
CA SER A 119 -7.12 7.27 3.70
C SER A 119 -6.68 6.85 2.30
N PHE A 120 -5.67 5.98 2.21
CA PHE A 120 -5.03 5.62 0.94
C PHE A 120 -5.72 4.46 0.22
N VAL A 121 -6.26 3.48 0.93
CA VAL A 121 -6.92 2.32 0.31
C VAL A 121 -8.41 2.60 0.20
N SER A 122 -8.74 3.64 -0.57
CA SER A 122 -10.09 4.13 -0.79
C SER A 122 -10.29 4.56 -2.23
N GLU A 123 -11.55 4.56 -2.67
CA GLU A 123 -11.92 5.11 -3.98
C GLU A 123 -11.67 6.62 -4.07
N GLN A 124 -11.74 7.32 -2.93
CA GLN A 124 -11.54 8.76 -2.85
C GLN A 124 -10.12 9.19 -3.23
N LEU A 125 -9.10 8.41 -2.84
CA LEU A 125 -7.70 8.66 -3.20
C LEU A 125 -7.53 8.84 -4.72
N LEU A 126 -8.30 8.08 -5.49
CA LEU A 126 -8.23 8.07 -6.95
C LEU A 126 -9.08 9.18 -7.60
N SER A 127 -10.01 9.76 -6.84
CA SER A 127 -10.92 10.82 -7.29
C SER A 127 -10.38 12.24 -7.10
N SER A 128 -9.53 12.46 -6.10
CA SER A 128 -8.91 13.76 -5.79
C SER A 128 -7.45 13.78 -6.26
N MET A 129 -7.22 14.28 -7.47
CA MET A 129 -5.94 14.20 -8.17
C MET A 129 -4.92 15.23 -7.65
N GLU A 130 -4.27 14.92 -6.53
CA GLU A 130 -2.88 15.28 -6.20
C GLU A 130 -2.44 14.49 -4.94
N ILE A 131 -2.23 13.17 -5.10
CA ILE A 131 -1.75 12.32 -3.99
C ILE A 131 -0.30 12.71 -3.63
N ILE A 132 0.48 13.03 -4.65
CA ILE A 132 1.83 13.59 -4.59
C ILE A 132 1.88 14.64 -5.71
N PRO A 133 2.38 15.87 -5.48
CA PRO A 133 2.52 16.87 -6.52
C PRO A 133 3.25 16.28 -7.75
N GLY A 134 2.60 16.32 -8.91
CA GLY A 134 3.16 15.82 -10.17
C GLY A 134 2.93 14.34 -10.51
N LEU A 135 2.31 13.53 -9.63
CA LEU A 135 1.99 12.13 -9.93
C LEU A 135 0.55 11.99 -10.44
N ARG A 136 0.36 11.52 -11.68
CA ARG A 136 -0.97 11.28 -12.27
C ARG A 136 -1.49 9.89 -11.89
N ASN A 137 -2.78 9.80 -11.60
CA ASN A 137 -3.49 8.53 -11.39
C ASN A 137 -3.45 7.67 -12.67
N PRO A 138 -3.12 6.36 -12.62
CA PRO A 138 -3.34 5.45 -13.74
C PRO A 138 -4.84 5.38 -14.07
N GLY A 139 -5.20 5.88 -15.25
CA GLY A 139 -6.58 5.90 -15.77
C GLY A 139 -7.23 4.51 -15.83
#